data_AF-A0A1S3QW51-F1
#
_entry.id   AF-A0A1S3QW51-F1
#
_cell.length_a   1.000
_cell.length_b   1.000
_cell.length_c   1.000
_cell.angle_alpha   90.00
_cell.angle_beta   90.00
_cell.angle_gamma   90.00
#
_symmetry.space_group_name_H-M   'P 1'
#
loop_
_entity.id
_entity.type
_entity.pdbx_description
1 polymer ?
#
loop_
_entity_poly.entity_id
_entity_poly.type
_entity_poly.pdbx_seq_one_letter_code
_entity_poly.pdbx_strand_id
1 'polypeptide(L)'
;MEEDLLNDNCTADNLPLYTFYASVMIVEFTLAVPLNLSVLYLFIFKLEFWKRNSNNLFLFNLVLADLLLLGCLPVNAYNFLHGERQSMDGRICKAMLFMLFLNRGASIGFLAVISLDRYFNVVHPGNKDFVLKKSPHISVIIWLVLLPLTIPTMLKTGCCGSHGDITDTLREVVFFTQILIPFFVLVYCTVRIVNRLKKKTVGDRTKLRRAVFLVTSVMLVFSFCFLPCTIARIVLLIFRIKDLQNAENIAVQLYADS
;
A
#
# COMPACT_ATOMS: atom_id res chain seq x y z
N MET A 1 -16.47 -5.43 29.51
CA MET A 1 -15.90 -4.90 28.25
C MET A 1 -14.50 -4.30 28.44
N GLU A 2 -14.17 -3.73 29.61
CA GLU A 2 -12.77 -3.37 29.95
C GLU A 2 -11.89 -4.57 30.36
N GLU A 3 -12.46 -5.66 30.91
CA GLU A 3 -11.69 -6.85 31.30
C GLU A 3 -11.17 -7.70 30.12
N ASP A 4 -11.88 -7.76 28.99
CA ASP A 4 -11.40 -8.49 27.80
C ASP A 4 -10.28 -7.76 27.05
N LEU A 5 -10.16 -6.44 27.23
CA LEU A 5 -9.12 -5.63 26.56
C LEU A 5 -7.78 -5.65 27.31
N LEU A 6 -7.78 -6.05 28.59
CA LEU A 6 -6.58 -6.17 29.42
C LEU A 6 -5.90 -7.54 29.29
N ASN A 7 -6.52 -8.49 28.58
CA ASN A 7 -6.07 -9.90 28.49
C ASN A 7 -5.80 -10.39 27.06
N ASP A 8 -5.67 -9.48 26.07
CA ASP A 8 -5.25 -9.88 24.71
C ASP A 8 -3.76 -10.30 24.72
N ASN A 9 -3.56 -11.61 24.75
CA ASN A 9 -2.26 -12.30 24.69
C ASN A 9 -1.55 -12.10 23.35
N CYS A 10 -2.19 -11.51 22.34
CA CYS A 10 -1.60 -11.30 21.00
C CYS A 10 -1.27 -12.60 20.27
N THR A 11 -1.86 -13.70 20.72
CA THR A 11 -1.81 -15.02 20.11
C THR A 11 -2.87 -15.19 19.02
N ALA A 12 -2.57 -16.00 18.02
CA ALA A 12 -3.44 -16.30 16.89
C ALA A 12 -4.58 -17.25 17.29
N ASP A 13 -5.79 -16.70 17.48
CA ASP A 13 -6.98 -17.50 17.83
C ASP A 13 -7.39 -18.48 16.71
N ASN A 14 -6.98 -18.21 15.47
CA ASN A 14 -7.30 -19.01 14.29
C ASN A 14 -6.02 -19.46 13.58
N LEU A 15 -5.32 -20.44 14.17
CA LEU A 15 -4.04 -20.94 13.68
C LEU A 15 -4.05 -21.36 12.18
N PRO A 16 -5.11 -22.01 11.63
CA PRO A 16 -5.17 -22.30 10.20
C PRO A 16 -5.13 -21.05 9.30
N LEU A 17 -5.80 -19.97 9.71
CA LEU A 17 -5.80 -18.70 8.99
C LEU A 17 -4.41 -18.05 8.99
N TYR A 18 -3.74 -18.03 10.15
CA TYR A 18 -2.39 -17.47 10.26
C TYR A 18 -1.34 -18.32 9.53
N THR A 19 -1.52 -19.65 9.51
CA THR A 19 -0.71 -20.56 8.70
C THR A 19 -0.89 -20.30 7.20
N PHE A 20 -2.12 -20.02 6.77
CA PHE A 20 -2.40 -19.59 5.40
C PHE A 20 -1.71 -18.26 5.08
N TYR A 21 -1.79 -17.25 5.96
CA TYR A 21 -1.08 -15.97 5.77
C TYR A 21 0.44 -16.15 5.71
N ALA A 22 1.01 -16.98 6.58
CA ALA A 22 2.45 -17.30 6.55
C ALA A 22 2.84 -17.94 5.21
N SER A 23 2.03 -18.88 4.72
CA SER A 23 2.25 -19.54 3.43
C SER A 23 2.24 -18.53 2.27
N VAL A 24 1.28 -17.61 2.26
CA VAL A 24 1.22 -16.52 1.27
C VAL A 24 2.46 -15.64 1.34
N MET A 25 2.90 -15.24 2.54
CA MET A 25 4.10 -14.40 2.72
C MET A 25 5.38 -15.11 2.25
N ILE A 26 5.51 -16.42 2.48
CA ILE A 26 6.65 -17.22 2.00
C ILE A 26 6.64 -17.29 0.47
N VAL A 27 5.49 -17.53 -0.15
CA VAL A 27 5.35 -17.53 -1.61
C VAL A 27 5.67 -16.16 -2.19
N GLU A 28 5.16 -15.08 -1.58
CA GLU A 28 5.47 -13.71 -2.00
C GLU A 28 6.97 -13.43 -1.91
N PHE A 29 7.61 -13.76 -0.78
CA PHE A 29 9.04 -13.61 -0.59
C PHE A 29 9.86 -14.35 -1.67
N THR A 30 9.56 -15.63 -1.89
CA THR A 30 10.29 -16.48 -2.83
C THR A 30 10.16 -16.02 -4.29
N LEU A 31 9.01 -15.47 -4.68
CA LEU A 31 8.78 -14.96 -6.03
C LEU A 31 9.28 -13.52 -6.22
N ALA A 32 9.03 -12.65 -5.24
CA ALA A 32 9.27 -11.22 -5.40
C ALA A 32 10.73 -10.82 -5.15
N VAL A 33 11.48 -11.55 -4.32
CA VAL A 33 12.91 -11.27 -4.10
C VAL A 33 13.73 -11.42 -5.39
N PRO A 34 13.68 -12.55 -6.12
CA PRO A 34 14.41 -12.68 -7.39
C PRO A 34 14.01 -11.61 -8.42
N LEU A 35 12.72 -11.28 -8.51
CA LEU A 35 12.21 -10.28 -9.45
C LEU A 35 12.75 -8.88 -9.12
N ASN A 36 12.61 -8.43 -7.87
CA ASN A 36 13.07 -7.10 -7.45
C ASN A 36 14.59 -6.98 -7.48
N LEU A 37 15.33 -8.02 -7.07
CA LEU A 37 16.79 -8.04 -7.18
C LEU A 37 17.26 -8.01 -8.63
N SER A 38 16.57 -8.69 -9.55
CA SER A 38 16.90 -8.64 -10.98
C SER A 38 16.74 -7.22 -11.54
N VAL A 39 15.69 -6.50 -11.16
CA VAL A 39 15.50 -5.11 -11.57
C VAL A 39 16.54 -4.20 -10.93
N LEU A 40 16.83 -4.37 -9.64
CA LEU A 40 17.88 -3.63 -8.94
C LEU A 40 19.26 -3.85 -9.60
N TYR A 41 19.57 -5.08 -9.97
CA TYR A 41 20.80 -5.43 -10.69
C TYR A 41 20.92 -4.65 -12.01
N LEU A 42 19.83 -4.51 -12.77
CA LEU A 42 19.83 -3.70 -13.99
C LEU A 42 20.10 -2.22 -13.70
N PHE A 43 19.59 -1.68 -12.60
CA PHE A 43 19.90 -0.30 -12.19
C PHE A 43 21.36 -0.12 -11.79
N ILE A 44 21.92 -1.04 -11.00
CA ILE A 44 23.29 -0.90 -10.49
C ILE A 44 24.32 -1.14 -11.60
N PHE A 45 24.15 -2.20 -12.39
CA PHE A 45 25.20 -2.67 -13.31
C PHE A 45 24.99 -2.26 -14.77
N LYS A 46 23.78 -1.83 -15.17
CA LYS A 46 23.54 -1.28 -16.51
C LYS A 46 23.22 0.20 -16.43
N LEU A 47 24.25 1.05 -16.40
CA LEU A 47 24.11 2.52 -16.42
C LEU A 47 23.33 3.05 -17.65
N GLU A 48 23.36 2.33 -18.77
CA GLU A 48 22.51 2.63 -19.93
C GLU A 48 21.02 2.51 -19.62
N PHE A 49 20.64 1.65 -18.67
CA PHE A 49 19.27 1.52 -18.22
C PHE A 49 18.78 2.87 -17.71
N TRP A 50 19.52 3.54 -16.82
CA TRP A 50 19.21 4.87 -16.28
C TRP A 50 18.98 5.91 -17.37
N LYS A 51 19.80 5.93 -18.43
CA LYS A 51 19.71 6.89 -19.53
C LYS A 51 18.54 6.64 -20.49
N ARG A 52 18.02 5.41 -20.55
CA ARG A 52 17.04 4.99 -21.56
C ARG A 52 15.60 5.43 -21.27
N ASN A 53 15.23 5.59 -20.01
CA ASN A 53 13.85 5.88 -19.63
C ASN A 53 13.81 6.89 -18.49
N SER A 54 13.04 7.94 -18.66
CA SER A 54 12.97 9.02 -17.68
C SER A 54 12.20 8.64 -16.40
N ASN A 55 11.44 7.52 -16.41
CA ASN A 55 10.73 6.99 -15.23
C ASN A 55 11.59 6.10 -14.32
N ASN A 56 12.85 5.92 -14.66
CA ASN A 56 13.77 5.04 -13.95
C ASN A 56 13.96 5.42 -12.48
N LEU A 57 13.93 6.71 -12.14
CA LEU A 57 14.03 7.15 -10.75
C LEU A 57 12.84 6.65 -9.91
N PHE A 58 11.62 6.76 -10.44
CA PHE A 58 10.42 6.29 -9.73
C PHE A 58 10.40 4.76 -9.62
N LEU A 59 10.82 4.06 -10.68
CA LEU A 59 10.95 2.59 -10.67
C LEU A 59 12.03 2.13 -9.68
N PHE A 60 13.14 2.85 -9.55
CA PHE A 60 14.18 2.54 -8.58
C PHE A 60 13.66 2.72 -7.14
N ASN A 61 12.97 3.82 -6.85
CA ASN A 61 12.38 4.03 -5.52
C ASN A 61 11.29 2.99 -5.19
N LEU A 62 10.50 2.57 -6.20
CA LEU A 62 9.53 1.48 -6.07
C LEU A 62 10.23 0.16 -5.67
N VAL A 63 11.26 -0.25 -6.41
CA VAL A 63 12.03 -1.48 -6.11
C VAL A 63 12.70 -1.40 -4.74
N LEU A 64 13.23 -0.23 -4.35
CA LEU A 64 13.81 -0.05 -3.02
C LEU A 64 12.75 -0.22 -1.92
N ALA A 65 11.57 0.38 -2.09
CA ALA A 65 10.47 0.20 -1.15
C ALA A 65 10.04 -1.28 -1.05
N ASP A 66 9.94 -1.98 -2.19
CA ASP A 66 9.54 -3.39 -2.23
C ASP A 66 10.56 -4.28 -1.52
N LEU A 67 11.86 -4.07 -1.73
CA LEU A 67 12.91 -4.81 -1.03
C LEU A 67 12.89 -4.60 0.49
N LEU A 68 12.56 -3.40 0.96
CA LEU A 68 12.42 -3.12 2.39
C LEU A 68 11.27 -3.93 3.02
N LEU A 69 10.13 -4.07 2.31
CA LEU A 69 9.03 -4.92 2.75
C LEU A 69 9.40 -6.40 2.70
N LEU A 70 10.06 -6.84 1.63
CA LEU A 70 10.45 -8.24 1.45
C LEU A 70 11.39 -8.72 2.56
N GLY A 71 12.25 -7.86 3.10
CA GLY A 71 13.05 -8.18 4.29
C GLY A 71 12.22 -8.46 5.55
N CYS A 72 11.00 -7.91 5.65
CA CYS A 72 10.10 -8.09 6.79
C CYS A 72 9.20 -9.33 6.68
N LEU A 73 8.93 -9.82 5.47
CA LEU A 73 8.01 -10.96 5.26
C LEU A 73 8.43 -12.25 6.00
N PRO A 74 9.73 -12.67 6.01
CA PRO A 74 10.14 -13.88 6.71
C PRO A 74 9.90 -13.82 8.21
N VAL A 75 10.11 -12.64 8.82
CA VAL A 75 9.88 -12.45 10.25
C VAL A 75 8.38 -12.52 10.56
N ASN A 76 7.50 -11.99 9.70
CA ASN A 76 6.06 -12.10 9.89
C ASN A 76 5.60 -13.56 9.74
N ALA A 77 6.07 -14.24 8.71
CA ALA A 77 5.76 -15.66 8.49
C ALA A 77 6.21 -16.52 9.66
N TYR A 78 7.41 -16.27 10.21
CA TYR A 78 7.91 -16.96 11.39
C TYR A 78 6.97 -16.80 12.60
N ASN A 79 6.58 -15.55 12.92
CA ASN A 79 5.67 -15.29 14.04
C ASN A 79 4.31 -15.99 13.86
N PHE A 80 3.73 -15.90 12.66
CA PHE A 80 2.45 -16.55 12.35
C PHE A 80 2.49 -18.08 12.51
N LEU A 81 3.59 -18.72 12.13
CA LEU A 81 3.78 -20.16 12.31
C LEU A 81 3.96 -20.57 13.78
N HIS A 82 4.41 -19.65 14.64
CA HIS A 82 4.52 -19.86 16.08
C HIS A 82 3.25 -19.50 16.85
N GLY A 83 2.16 -19.20 16.14
CA GLY A 83 0.89 -18.84 16.77
C GLY A 83 0.88 -17.40 17.32
N GLU A 84 1.81 -16.56 16.92
CA GLU A 84 1.88 -15.15 17.32
C GLU A 84 1.30 -14.25 16.22
N ARG A 85 0.46 -13.27 16.57
CA ARG A 85 -0.09 -12.32 15.58
C ARG A 85 0.94 -11.32 15.06
N GLN A 86 2.10 -11.24 15.71
CA GLN A 86 3.13 -10.22 15.51
C GLN A 86 4.37 -10.56 16.34
N SER A 87 5.48 -9.87 16.08
CA SER A 87 6.71 -10.04 16.88
C SER A 87 6.50 -9.63 18.33
N MET A 88 6.91 -10.49 19.27
CA MET A 88 6.94 -10.18 20.70
C MET A 88 7.95 -9.09 21.07
N ASP A 89 9.06 -8.96 20.33
CA ASP A 89 9.95 -7.79 20.48
C ASP A 89 9.23 -6.55 19.90
N GLY A 90 8.83 -5.65 20.80
CA GLY A 90 8.11 -4.43 20.45
C GLY A 90 8.89 -3.50 19.51
N ARG A 91 10.23 -3.55 19.46
CA ARG A 91 11.02 -2.79 18.48
C ARG A 91 10.88 -3.37 17.08
N ILE A 92 10.99 -4.70 16.98
CA ILE A 92 10.85 -5.42 15.71
C ILE A 92 9.43 -5.21 15.18
N CYS A 93 8.40 -5.37 16.03
CA CYS A 93 7.03 -5.13 15.59
C CYS A 93 6.81 -3.71 15.03
N LYS A 94 7.25 -2.68 15.75
CA LYS A 94 7.12 -1.28 15.30
C LYS A 94 7.86 -1.04 13.98
N ALA A 95 9.05 -1.60 13.83
CA ALA A 95 9.82 -1.51 12.59
C ALA A 95 9.09 -2.20 11.42
N MET A 96 8.50 -3.38 11.65
CA MET A 96 7.78 -4.14 10.63
C MET A 96 6.49 -3.44 10.19
N LEU A 97 5.73 -2.91 11.15
CA LEU A 97 4.58 -2.07 10.84
C LEU A 97 5.03 -0.84 10.05
N PHE A 98 6.10 -0.17 10.46
CA PHE A 98 6.61 1.01 9.77
C PHE A 98 6.95 0.69 8.32
N MET A 99 7.72 -0.38 8.08
CA MET A 99 8.09 -0.82 6.74
C MET A 99 6.86 -1.20 5.89
N LEU A 100 5.86 -1.86 6.47
CA LEU A 100 4.62 -2.23 5.77
C LEU A 100 3.85 -0.99 5.30
N PHE A 101 3.63 -0.02 6.20
CA PHE A 101 2.89 1.19 5.87
C PHE A 101 3.67 2.08 4.89
N LEU A 102 4.99 2.17 5.08
CA LEU A 102 5.89 2.93 4.21
C LEU A 102 5.92 2.33 2.81
N ASN A 103 6.11 1.02 2.69
CA ASN A 103 6.07 0.32 1.41
C ASN A 103 4.73 0.53 0.72
N ARG A 104 3.60 0.27 1.41
CA ARG A 104 2.27 0.46 0.81
C ARG A 104 2.11 1.88 0.26
N GLY A 105 2.43 2.90 1.05
CA GLY A 105 2.35 4.29 0.62
C GLY A 105 3.28 4.61 -0.55
N ALA A 106 4.54 4.16 -0.48
CA ALA A 106 5.56 4.41 -1.49
C ALA A 106 5.21 3.73 -2.81
N SER A 107 4.92 2.43 -2.78
CA SER A 107 4.64 1.65 -3.98
C SER A 107 3.41 2.17 -4.70
N ILE A 108 2.34 2.49 -3.98
CA ILE A 108 1.15 3.10 -4.56
C ILE A 108 1.46 4.50 -5.13
N GLY A 109 2.17 5.34 -4.39
CA GLY A 109 2.52 6.70 -4.81
C GLY A 109 3.36 6.71 -6.08
N PHE A 110 4.40 5.88 -6.15
CA PHE A 110 5.25 5.76 -7.33
C PHE A 110 4.50 5.17 -8.53
N LEU A 111 3.64 4.17 -8.34
CA LEU A 111 2.79 3.63 -9.42
C LEU A 111 1.83 4.69 -9.98
N ALA A 112 1.25 5.53 -9.11
CA ALA A 112 0.38 6.63 -9.53
C ALA A 112 1.15 7.68 -10.36
N VAL A 113 2.35 8.07 -9.91
CA VAL A 113 3.19 9.02 -10.65
C VAL A 113 3.67 8.45 -11.97
N ILE A 114 4.08 7.18 -12.02
CA ILE A 114 4.45 6.50 -13.27
C ILE A 114 3.26 6.51 -14.24
N SER A 115 2.05 6.24 -13.76
CA SER A 115 0.84 6.26 -14.59
C SER A 115 0.49 7.67 -15.08
N LEU A 116 0.68 8.70 -14.25
CA LEU A 116 0.52 10.10 -14.61
C LEU A 116 1.53 10.54 -15.66
N ASP A 117 2.81 10.18 -15.50
CA ASP A 117 3.84 10.45 -16.50
C ASP A 117 3.43 9.83 -17.86
N ARG A 118 3.01 8.56 -17.86
CA ARG A 118 2.54 7.88 -19.07
C ARG A 118 1.32 8.59 -19.66
N TYR A 119 0.40 9.06 -18.83
CA TYR A 119 -0.75 9.85 -19.26
C TYR A 119 -0.34 11.14 -19.97
N PHE A 120 0.54 11.96 -19.37
CA PHE A 120 0.98 13.21 -19.98
C PHE A 120 1.74 12.96 -21.29
N ASN A 121 2.63 11.98 -21.32
CA ASN A 121 3.37 11.60 -22.52
C ASN A 121 2.48 11.16 -23.69
N VAL A 122 1.37 10.49 -23.39
CA VAL A 122 0.43 9.96 -24.40
C VAL A 122 -0.60 11.00 -24.84
N VAL A 123 -1.21 11.69 -23.88
CA VAL A 123 -2.38 12.55 -24.11
C VAL A 123 -1.96 13.98 -24.45
N HIS A 124 -0.83 14.45 -23.91
CA HIS A 124 -0.32 15.81 -24.08
C HIS A 124 1.10 15.81 -24.68
N PRO A 125 1.26 15.46 -25.97
CA PRO A 125 2.58 15.31 -26.61
C PRO A 125 3.44 16.57 -26.67
N GLY A 126 2.90 17.76 -26.35
CA GLY A 126 3.66 19.01 -26.20
C GLY A 126 4.31 19.21 -24.82
N ASN A 127 3.93 18.41 -23.82
CA ASN A 127 4.40 18.49 -22.42
C ASN A 127 5.10 17.19 -21.97
N LYS A 128 5.85 16.54 -22.87
CA LYS A 128 6.47 15.22 -22.65
C LYS A 128 7.35 15.12 -21.39
N ASP A 129 7.85 16.25 -20.89
CA ASP A 129 8.79 16.27 -19.76
C ASP A 129 8.25 16.95 -18.49
N PHE A 130 6.94 17.22 -18.39
CA PHE A 130 6.41 17.96 -17.24
C PHE A 130 6.65 17.24 -15.90
N VAL A 131 6.34 15.95 -15.83
CA VAL A 131 6.57 15.11 -14.64
C VAL A 131 8.05 14.81 -14.47
N LEU A 132 8.77 14.65 -15.58
CA LEU A 132 10.18 14.26 -15.64
C LEU A 132 11.13 15.34 -15.13
N LYS A 133 10.92 16.60 -15.54
CA LYS A 133 11.70 17.76 -15.05
C LYS A 133 11.58 17.95 -13.54
N LYS A 134 10.48 17.47 -12.95
CA LYS A 134 10.22 17.53 -11.51
C LYS A 134 10.43 16.19 -10.82
N SER A 135 10.96 15.18 -11.49
CA SER A 135 11.09 13.81 -10.96
C SER A 135 11.80 13.71 -9.60
N PRO A 136 12.98 14.34 -9.38
CA PRO A 136 13.63 14.31 -8.06
C PRO A 136 12.79 15.03 -7.00
N HIS A 137 12.21 16.18 -7.33
CA HIS A 137 11.33 16.91 -6.41
C HIS A 137 10.09 16.10 -6.03
N ILE A 138 9.43 15.46 -7.00
CA ILE A 138 8.24 14.62 -6.77
C ILE A 138 8.60 13.42 -5.88
N SER A 139 9.73 12.77 -6.13
CA SER A 139 10.20 11.66 -5.30
C SER A 139 10.47 12.10 -3.87
N VAL A 140 11.14 13.24 -3.67
CA VAL A 140 11.39 13.82 -2.36
C VAL A 140 10.08 14.19 -1.66
N ILE A 141 9.12 14.81 -2.36
CA ILE A 141 7.81 15.15 -1.81
C ILE A 141 7.06 13.88 -1.39
N ILE A 142 7.07 12.81 -2.19
CA ILE A 142 6.44 11.53 -1.83
C ILE A 142 7.02 11.02 -0.51
N TRP A 143 8.34 10.96 -0.38
CA TRP A 143 8.98 10.53 0.87
C TRP A 143 8.67 11.45 2.05
N LEU A 144 8.74 12.78 1.85
CA LEU A 144 8.45 13.78 2.88
C LEU A 144 6.99 13.77 3.33
N VAL A 145 6.05 13.36 2.48
CA VAL A 145 4.64 13.19 2.86
C VAL A 145 4.45 11.83 3.54
N LEU A 146 5.01 10.75 2.98
CA LEU A 146 4.80 9.40 3.50
C LEU A 146 5.42 9.16 4.87
N LEU A 147 6.62 9.68 5.14
CA LEU A 147 7.30 9.47 6.42
C LEU A 147 6.48 10.05 7.60
N PRO A 148 6.04 11.32 7.60
CA PRO A 148 5.18 11.86 8.65
C PRO A 148 3.79 11.25 8.70
N LEU A 149 3.23 10.74 7.60
CA LEU A 149 1.93 10.05 7.63
C LEU A 149 2.04 8.65 8.27
N THR A 150 3.20 8.00 8.14
CA THR A 150 3.41 6.65 8.67
C THR A 150 3.87 6.65 10.12
N ILE A 151 4.63 7.65 10.57
CA ILE A 151 5.13 7.76 11.96
C ILE A 151 4.02 7.73 13.03
N PRO A 152 2.92 8.51 12.94
CA PRO A 152 1.84 8.49 13.93
C PRO A 152 1.12 7.15 13.98
N THR A 153 0.99 6.46 12.84
CA THR A 153 0.37 5.12 12.79
C THR A 153 1.21 4.03 13.48
N MET A 154 2.47 4.35 13.83
CA MET A 154 3.36 3.50 14.65
C MET A 154 3.31 3.84 16.14
N LEU A 155 2.67 4.94 16.51
CA LEU A 155 2.48 5.32 17.90
C LEU A 155 1.35 4.46 18.47
N LYS A 156 1.74 3.29 18.97
CA LYS A 156 0.93 2.37 19.78
C LYS A 156 -0.28 1.78 19.05
N THR A 157 -0.14 0.51 18.64
CA THR A 157 -1.24 -0.34 18.14
C THR A 157 -1.42 -1.51 19.09
N GLY A 158 -2.63 -1.77 19.60
CA GLY A 158 -2.98 -2.81 20.60
C GLY A 158 -1.83 -3.72 21.06
N CYS A 159 -1.56 -4.78 20.29
CA CYS A 159 -0.54 -5.77 20.60
C CYS A 159 0.93 -5.31 20.54
N CYS A 160 1.24 -4.20 19.88
CA CYS A 160 2.53 -3.49 19.91
C CYS A 160 2.51 -2.16 20.71
N GLY A 161 1.44 -1.89 21.47
CA GLY A 161 1.27 -0.80 22.45
C GLY A 161 -0.12 -0.12 22.44
N SER A 162 -0.54 0.42 23.60
CA SER A 162 -1.88 0.97 23.99
C SER A 162 -2.83 1.60 22.94
N HIS A 163 -4.13 1.31 23.13
CA HIS A 163 -5.27 1.99 22.51
C HIS A 163 -5.25 3.52 22.70
N GLY A 164 -5.53 4.25 21.62
CA GLY A 164 -5.75 5.69 21.62
C GLY A 164 -6.61 6.09 20.43
N ASP A 165 -7.81 6.59 20.72
CA ASP A 165 -8.93 6.79 19.76
C ASP A 165 -8.57 7.67 18.55
N ILE A 166 -7.75 8.70 18.77
CA ILE A 166 -7.29 9.64 17.73
C ILE A 166 -6.35 8.96 16.73
N THR A 167 -5.45 8.10 17.21
CA THR A 167 -4.45 7.44 16.36
C THR A 167 -5.09 6.40 15.45
N ASP A 168 -6.09 5.68 15.96
CA ASP A 168 -6.88 4.72 15.18
C ASP A 168 -7.68 5.42 14.08
N THR A 169 -8.31 6.56 14.41
CA THR A 169 -9.02 7.38 13.42
C THR A 169 -8.08 7.87 12.32
N LEU A 170 -6.93 8.43 12.70
CA LEU A 170 -5.92 8.90 11.74
C LEU A 170 -5.41 7.75 10.86
N ARG A 171 -5.17 6.58 11.43
CA ARG A 171 -4.70 5.40 10.70
C ARG A 171 -5.69 4.95 9.63
N GLU A 172 -6.98 4.90 9.95
CA GLU A 172 -8.00 4.53 8.98
C GLU A 172 -8.14 5.60 7.88
N VAL A 173 -8.12 6.89 8.24
CA VAL A 173 -8.12 7.99 7.27
C VAL A 173 -6.91 7.89 6.33
N VAL A 174 -5.71 7.66 6.87
CA VAL A 174 -4.48 7.46 6.07
C VAL A 174 -4.60 6.23 5.17
N PHE A 175 -5.14 5.12 5.67
CA PHE A 175 -5.36 3.91 4.87
C PHE A 175 -6.28 4.18 3.67
N PHE A 176 -7.45 4.76 3.91
CA PHE A 176 -8.42 5.02 2.85
C PHE A 176 -7.91 6.06 1.85
N THR A 177 -7.29 7.14 2.32
CA THR A 177 -6.73 8.17 1.43
C THR A 177 -5.60 7.62 0.56
N GLN A 178 -4.72 6.78 1.11
CA GLN A 178 -3.64 6.11 0.37
C GLN A 178 -4.16 5.17 -0.73
N ILE A 179 -5.37 4.61 -0.60
CA ILE A 179 -5.91 3.67 -1.60
C ILE A 179 -6.85 4.38 -2.58
N LEU A 180 -7.77 5.19 -2.09
CA LEU A 180 -8.80 5.82 -2.92
C LEU A 180 -8.22 6.87 -3.86
N ILE A 181 -7.34 7.76 -3.38
CA ILE A 181 -6.76 8.82 -4.21
C ILE A 181 -6.01 8.20 -5.41
N PRO A 182 -5.09 7.23 -5.21
CA PRO A 182 -4.37 6.60 -6.31
C PRO A 182 -5.28 5.77 -7.21
N PHE A 183 -6.30 5.10 -6.67
CA PHE A 183 -7.30 4.40 -7.48
C PHE A 183 -7.99 5.35 -8.48
N PHE A 184 -8.49 6.49 -8.01
CA PHE A 184 -9.13 7.48 -8.89
C PHE A 184 -8.16 8.04 -9.93
N VAL A 185 -6.91 8.30 -9.54
CA VAL A 185 -5.86 8.74 -10.48
C VAL A 185 -5.61 7.68 -11.56
N LEU A 186 -5.46 6.40 -11.18
CA LEU A 186 -5.22 5.29 -12.11
C LEU A 186 -6.39 5.09 -13.08
N VAL A 187 -7.63 5.14 -12.59
CA VAL A 187 -8.85 5.07 -13.41
C VAL A 187 -8.90 6.24 -14.39
N TYR A 188 -8.71 7.47 -13.90
CA TYR A 188 -8.70 8.67 -14.74
C TYR A 188 -7.65 8.59 -15.86
N CYS A 189 -6.41 8.25 -15.50
CA CYS A 189 -5.31 8.09 -16.46
C CYS A 189 -5.66 7.03 -17.50
N THR A 190 -6.14 5.86 -17.08
CA THR A 190 -6.49 4.74 -17.95
C THR A 190 -7.59 5.13 -18.93
N VAL A 191 -8.70 5.69 -18.45
CA VAL A 191 -9.84 6.11 -19.30
C VAL A 191 -9.39 7.13 -20.35
N ARG A 192 -8.59 8.12 -19.96
CA ARG A 192 -8.14 9.17 -20.89
C ARG A 192 -7.15 8.65 -21.92
N ILE A 193 -6.22 7.77 -21.54
CA ILE A 193 -5.27 7.11 -22.46
C ILE A 193 -6.03 6.22 -23.46
N VAL A 194 -7.00 5.42 -23.00
CA VAL A 194 -7.83 4.58 -23.86
C VAL A 194 -8.66 5.41 -24.85
N ASN A 195 -9.29 6.49 -24.37
CA ASN A 195 -10.05 7.40 -25.23
C ASN A 195 -9.16 8.08 -26.28
N ARG A 196 -7.90 8.41 -25.94
CA ARG A 196 -6.92 8.93 -26.90
C ARG A 196 -6.54 7.89 -27.96
N LEU A 197 -6.37 6.63 -27.57
CA LEU A 197 -6.09 5.53 -28.49
C LEU A 197 -7.24 5.30 -29.47
N LYS A 198 -8.49 5.33 -29.00
CA LYS A 198 -9.69 5.19 -29.86
C LYS A 198 -9.76 6.27 -30.95
N LYS A 199 -9.25 7.48 -30.69
CA LYS A 199 -9.29 8.64 -31.61
C LYS A 199 -8.13 8.71 -32.62
N LYS A 200 -7.06 7.91 -32.50
CA LYS A 200 -5.93 7.91 -33.45
C LYS A 200 -6.05 6.80 -34.51
N THR A 201 -5.83 7.16 -35.78
CA THR A 201 -5.71 6.26 -36.94
C THR A 201 -4.37 5.49 -36.96
N VAL A 202 -4.34 4.36 -37.67
CA VAL A 202 -3.47 3.16 -37.58
C VAL A 202 -1.94 3.36 -37.38
N GLY A 203 -1.34 4.48 -37.79
CA GLY A 203 0.13 4.62 -37.89
C GLY A 203 0.93 4.72 -36.57
N ASP A 204 0.34 5.19 -35.46
CA ASP A 204 1.06 5.42 -34.18
C ASP A 204 0.53 4.53 -33.02
N ARG A 205 -0.12 3.42 -33.38
CA ARG A 205 -0.89 2.57 -32.45
C ARG A 205 -0.01 1.72 -31.54
N THR A 206 1.20 1.34 -31.95
CA THR A 206 2.01 0.35 -31.22
C THR A 206 2.58 0.88 -29.90
N LYS A 207 3.20 2.07 -29.90
CA LYS A 207 3.69 2.74 -28.68
C LYS A 207 2.53 3.06 -27.73
N LEU A 208 1.40 3.50 -28.28
CA LEU A 208 0.20 3.84 -27.53
C LEU A 208 -0.50 2.61 -26.93
N ARG A 209 -0.56 1.50 -27.67
CA ARG A 209 -1.11 0.21 -27.18
C ARG A 209 -0.28 -0.35 -26.04
N ARG A 210 1.06 -0.22 -26.09
CA ARG A 210 1.94 -0.57 -24.95
C ARG A 210 1.61 0.27 -23.72
N ALA A 211 1.46 1.58 -23.87
CA ALA A 211 1.07 2.45 -22.76
C ALA A 211 -0.30 2.08 -22.16
N VAL A 212 -1.31 1.81 -22.99
CA VAL A 212 -2.63 1.33 -22.55
C VAL A 212 -2.51 0.02 -21.78
N PHE A 213 -1.81 -0.98 -22.35
CA PHE A 213 -1.61 -2.26 -21.68
C PHE A 213 -0.96 -2.10 -20.30
N LEU A 214 0.07 -1.26 -20.18
CA LEU A 214 0.75 -1.01 -18.91
C LEU A 214 -0.18 -0.35 -17.89
N VAL A 215 -0.85 0.76 -18.22
CA VAL A 215 -1.71 1.47 -17.24
C VAL A 215 -2.96 0.67 -16.88
N THR A 216 -3.54 -0.06 -17.83
CA THR A 216 -4.66 -0.96 -17.58
C THR A 216 -4.24 -2.13 -16.70
N SER A 217 -3.07 -2.75 -16.95
CA SER A 217 -2.53 -3.81 -16.10
C SER A 217 -2.32 -3.32 -14.67
N VAL A 218 -1.71 -2.15 -14.49
CA VAL A 218 -1.52 -1.54 -13.14
C VAL A 218 -2.86 -1.27 -12.45
N MET A 219 -3.84 -0.71 -13.15
CA MET A 219 -5.17 -0.45 -12.58
C MET A 219 -5.89 -1.74 -12.16
N LEU A 220 -5.82 -2.80 -12.98
CA LEU A 220 -6.45 -4.08 -12.67
C LEU A 220 -5.79 -4.77 -11.47
N VAL A 221 -4.45 -4.82 -11.43
CA VAL A 221 -3.71 -5.39 -10.30
C VAL A 221 -4.01 -4.60 -9.03
N PHE A 222 -3.97 -3.27 -9.08
CA PHE A 222 -4.31 -2.43 -7.94
C PHE A 222 -5.73 -2.71 -7.44
N SER A 223 -6.70 -2.82 -8.35
CA SER A 223 -8.09 -3.10 -8.00
C SER A 223 -8.24 -4.45 -7.30
N PHE A 224 -7.61 -5.49 -7.87
CA PHE A 224 -7.65 -6.84 -7.33
C PHE A 224 -6.96 -6.97 -5.98
N CYS A 225 -5.82 -6.30 -5.78
CA CYS A 225 -5.04 -6.39 -4.54
C CYS A 225 -5.59 -5.52 -3.42
N PHE A 226 -6.13 -4.33 -3.71
CA PHE A 226 -6.47 -3.34 -2.67
C PHE A 226 -7.96 -3.13 -2.44
N LEU A 227 -8.84 -3.34 -3.42
CA LEU A 227 -10.29 -3.17 -3.20
C LEU A 227 -10.86 -4.21 -2.23
N PRO A 228 -10.52 -5.52 -2.30
CA PRO A 228 -11.03 -6.49 -1.35
C PRO A 228 -10.66 -6.13 0.10
N CYS A 229 -9.41 -5.71 0.32
CA CYS A 229 -8.95 -5.26 1.63
C CYS A 229 -9.67 -4.01 2.11
N THR A 230 -9.93 -3.05 1.20
CA THR A 230 -10.65 -1.82 1.51
C THR A 230 -12.10 -2.11 1.90
N ILE A 231 -12.78 -2.98 1.15
CA ILE A 231 -14.16 -3.40 1.43
C ILE A 231 -14.21 -4.14 2.76
N ALA A 232 -13.32 -5.12 2.99
CA ALA A 232 -13.24 -5.85 4.25
C ALA A 232 -13.05 -4.91 5.44
N ARG A 233 -12.18 -3.91 5.33
CA ARG A 233 -11.99 -2.90 6.39
C ARG A 233 -13.21 -2.02 6.62
N ILE A 234 -13.90 -1.57 5.56
CA ILE A 234 -15.14 -0.80 5.70
C ILE A 234 -16.19 -1.63 6.46
N VAL A 235 -16.34 -2.90 6.07
CA VAL A 235 -17.27 -3.81 6.72
C VAL A 235 -16.92 -3.99 8.21
N LEU A 236 -15.66 -4.23 8.54
CA LEU A 236 -15.19 -4.35 9.93
C LEU A 236 -15.44 -3.06 10.74
N LEU A 237 -15.21 -1.88 10.15
CA LEU A 237 -15.48 -0.61 10.81
C LEU A 237 -16.98 -0.39 11.08
N ILE A 238 -17.84 -0.76 10.13
CA ILE A 238 -19.29 -0.69 10.30
C ILE A 238 -19.74 -1.59 11.45
N PHE A 239 -19.21 -2.83 11.54
CA PHE A 239 -19.52 -3.72 12.66
C PHE A 239 -19.05 -3.13 14.00
N ARG A 240 -17.81 -2.63 14.08
CA ARG A 240 -17.27 -2.03 15.30
C ARG A 240 -18.08 -0.83 15.79
N ILE A 241 -18.53 0.04 14.88
CA ILE A 241 -19.37 1.20 15.24
C ILE A 241 -20.74 0.74 15.76
N LYS A 242 -21.35 -0.26 15.12
CA LYS A 242 -22.64 -0.81 15.57
C LYS A 242 -22.54 -1.43 16.95
N ASP A 243 -21.49 -2.19 17.22
CA ASP A 243 -21.29 -2.81 18.54
C ASP A 243 -21.08 -1.74 19.62
N LEU A 244 -20.36 -0.66 19.32
CA LEU A 244 -20.16 0.46 20.23
C LEU A 244 -21.48 1.17 20.54
N GLN A 245 -22.31 1.42 19.52
CA GLN A 245 -23.65 1.99 19.70
C GLN A 245 -24.55 1.09 20.55
N ASN A 246 -24.50 -0.22 20.34
CA ASN A 246 -25.26 -1.18 21.14
C ASN A 246 -24.83 -1.14 22.61
N ALA A 247 -23.52 -1.09 22.87
CA ALA A 247 -22.98 -0.99 24.23
C ALA A 247 -23.37 0.33 24.92
N GLU A 248 -23.30 1.46 24.22
CA GLU A 248 -23.73 2.76 24.72
C GLU A 248 -25.22 2.76 25.08
N ASN A 249 -26.07 2.21 24.21
CA ASN A 249 -27.50 2.11 24.46
C ASN A 249 -27.82 1.28 25.72
N ILE A 250 -27.14 0.14 25.91
CA ILE A 250 -27.30 -0.70 27.10
C ILE A 250 -26.85 0.05 28.36
N ALA A 251 -25.73 0.77 28.30
CA ALA A 251 -25.23 1.53 29.44
C ALA A 251 -26.20 2.65 29.84
N VAL A 252 -26.71 3.42 28.87
CA VAL A 252 -27.70 4.47 29.12
C VAL A 252 -28.96 3.90 29.77
N GLN A 253 -29.41 2.72 29.32
CA GLN A 253 -30.59 2.06 29.89
C GLN A 253 -30.36 1.63 31.35
N LEU A 254 -29.20 1.05 31.67
CA LEU A 254 -28.85 0.67 33.05
C LEU A 254 -28.79 1.89 33.99
N TYR A 255 -28.24 3.02 33.53
CA TYR A 255 -28.20 4.26 34.31
C TYR A 255 -29.57 4.93 34.46
N ALA A 256 -30.48 4.75 33.51
CA ALA A 256 -31.84 5.30 33.59
C ALA A 256 -32.75 4.51 34.56
N ASP A 257 -32.46 3.22 34.77
CA ASP A 257 -33.21 2.33 35.68
C ASP A 257 -32.65 2.29 37.12
N SER A 258 -31.60 3.08 37.41
CA SER A 258 -30.93 3.22 38.74
C SER A 258 -31.44 4.42 39.52
#